data_AF-A0A936V2C5-F1
#
_entry.id   AF-A0A936V2C5-F1
#
_cell.length_a   1.000
_cell.length_b   1.000
_cell.length_c   1.000
_cell.angle_alpha   90.00
_cell.angle_beta   90.00
_cell.angle_gamma   90.00
#
_symmetry.space_group_name_H-M   'P 1'
#
loop_
_entity.id
_entity.type
_entity.pdbx_description
1 polymer ?
#
loop_
_entity_poly.entity_id
_entity_poly.type
_entity_poly.pdbx_seq_one_letter_code
_entity_poly.pdbx_strand_id
1 'polypeptide(L)'
;MKKGAARFDHYLNQFAELLTLSSKQKNPALWLYQHGARTPLFMLEGLARVYAGLHNKKKFGKLKEQFKVLEDAIGAIDYYDAFAKEFARDKKIPATIKSYILAQSREKIQSLNEILTEKEWISVDNSRIGKIRKKLAGAEWLSEKDEIERMQVFYTTAVKSLLNSMNEKNFHFDNVEADIHEIRRDLRWLSIYPQALGGCIQLNKAKTTPKYLAKYATKEITGSPFNIMPDAGDCKHFLLLDKSRFYALSWLIAELGKLKDTGLRVVVIEEAILQTTPQGKAGKTAEADALKKTYHLLGPKQPKQQQLLDEAEIICKTYFKEKNLESLITGVATVK
;
A
#
# COMPACT_ATOMS: atom_id res chain seq x y z
N MET A 1 -19.36 14.94 -16.76
CA MET A 1 -19.33 14.08 -15.55
C MET A 1 -18.55 14.82 -14.45
N LYS A 2 -19.00 14.80 -13.19
CA LYS A 2 -18.21 15.39 -12.08
C LYS A 2 -16.89 14.61 -11.93
N LYS A 3 -15.79 15.29 -11.60
CA LYS A 3 -14.43 14.72 -11.61
C LYS A 3 -14.29 13.45 -10.78
N GLY A 4 -14.88 13.41 -9.59
CA GLY A 4 -14.86 12.22 -8.74
C GLY A 4 -15.45 10.98 -9.38
N ALA A 5 -16.63 11.09 -10.00
CA ALA A 5 -17.26 9.98 -10.69
C ALA A 5 -16.39 9.45 -11.84
N ALA A 6 -15.79 10.36 -12.61
CA ALA A 6 -14.94 10.01 -13.75
C ALA A 6 -13.68 9.24 -13.32
N ARG A 7 -13.05 9.62 -12.19
CA ARG A 7 -11.88 8.92 -11.64
C ARG A 7 -12.23 7.49 -11.22
N PHE A 8 -13.37 7.29 -10.55
CA PHE A 8 -13.80 5.92 -10.22
C PHE A 8 -14.08 5.10 -11.47
N ASP A 9 -14.78 5.67 -12.46
CA ASP A 9 -15.11 4.93 -13.66
C ASP A 9 -13.86 4.54 -14.46
N HIS A 10 -12.86 5.42 -14.53
CA HIS A 10 -11.56 5.12 -15.15
C HIS A 10 -10.92 3.82 -14.60
N TYR A 11 -10.75 3.72 -13.29
CA TYR A 11 -10.13 2.52 -12.69
C TYR A 11 -11.08 1.33 -12.64
N LEU A 12 -12.39 1.54 -12.56
CA LEU A 12 -13.38 0.46 -12.67
C LEU A 12 -13.38 -0.16 -14.08
N ASN A 13 -13.20 0.64 -15.13
CA ASN A 13 -13.10 0.14 -16.50
C ASN A 13 -11.87 -0.75 -16.66
N GLN A 14 -10.70 -0.28 -16.21
CA GLN A 14 -9.47 -1.08 -16.19
C GLN A 14 -9.65 -2.41 -15.44
N PHE A 15 -10.25 -2.36 -14.23
CA PHE A 15 -10.45 -3.57 -13.45
C PHE A 15 -11.51 -4.51 -14.06
N ALA A 16 -12.58 -3.97 -14.64
CA ALA A 16 -13.62 -4.75 -15.30
C ALA A 16 -13.10 -5.49 -16.56
N GLU A 17 -12.20 -4.86 -17.32
CA GLU A 17 -11.51 -5.51 -18.43
C GLU A 17 -10.68 -6.70 -17.95
N LEU A 18 -9.91 -6.53 -16.88
CA LEU A 18 -9.13 -7.60 -16.27
C LEU A 18 -10.03 -8.74 -15.75
N LEU A 19 -11.15 -8.42 -15.10
CA LEU A 19 -12.12 -9.42 -14.66
C LEU A 19 -12.69 -10.21 -15.85
N THR A 20 -13.06 -9.52 -16.93
CA THR A 20 -13.61 -10.14 -18.15
C THR A 20 -12.61 -11.07 -18.85
N LEU A 21 -11.32 -10.72 -18.82
CA LEU A 21 -10.26 -11.57 -19.38
C LEU A 21 -9.95 -12.75 -18.45
N SER A 22 -9.90 -12.51 -17.14
CA SER A 22 -9.60 -13.52 -16.13
C SER A 22 -10.69 -14.60 -16.03
N SER A 23 -11.96 -14.24 -16.24
CA SER A 23 -13.09 -15.18 -16.16
C SER A 23 -13.06 -16.28 -17.22
N LYS A 24 -12.32 -16.05 -18.31
CA LYS A 24 -12.10 -17.02 -19.40
C LYS A 24 -10.93 -17.97 -19.13
N GLN A 25 -10.22 -17.77 -18.03
CA GLN A 25 -9.02 -18.53 -17.69
C GLN A 25 -9.36 -19.70 -16.78
N LYS A 26 -8.54 -20.75 -16.84
CA LYS A 26 -8.66 -21.89 -15.92
C LYS A 26 -8.49 -21.48 -14.44
N ASN A 27 -7.68 -20.46 -14.18
CA ASN A 27 -7.46 -19.91 -12.85
C ASN A 27 -7.52 -18.37 -12.90
N PRO A 28 -8.72 -17.79 -12.69
CA PRO A 28 -8.92 -16.34 -12.75
C PRO A 28 -8.05 -15.56 -11.76
N ALA A 29 -7.94 -16.02 -10.51
CA ALA A 29 -7.13 -15.36 -9.47
C ALA A 29 -5.65 -15.28 -9.85
N LEU A 30 -5.07 -16.39 -10.32
CA LEU A 30 -3.68 -16.42 -10.77
C LEU A 30 -3.46 -15.47 -11.95
N TRP A 31 -4.40 -15.45 -12.90
CA TRP A 31 -4.31 -14.56 -14.04
C TRP A 31 -4.35 -13.09 -13.62
N LEU A 32 -5.27 -12.71 -12.73
CA LEU A 32 -5.37 -11.34 -12.20
C LEU A 32 -4.08 -10.90 -11.49
N TYR A 33 -3.50 -11.78 -10.66
CA TYR A 33 -2.21 -11.53 -10.01
C TYR A 33 -1.11 -11.24 -11.03
N GLN A 34 -1.01 -12.06 -12.08
CA GLN A 34 0.03 -11.95 -13.11
C GLN A 34 -0.17 -10.76 -14.07
N HIS A 35 -1.39 -10.23 -14.18
CA HIS A 35 -1.76 -9.18 -15.15
C HIS A 35 -2.07 -7.84 -14.47
N GLY A 36 -1.50 -7.60 -13.28
CA GLY A 36 -1.47 -6.27 -12.67
C GLY A 36 -2.79 -5.77 -12.08
N ALA A 37 -3.73 -6.66 -11.76
CA ALA A 37 -5.04 -6.28 -11.22
C ALA A 37 -4.98 -5.55 -9.86
N ARG A 38 -3.89 -5.73 -9.12
CA ARG A 38 -3.65 -5.04 -7.85
C ARG A 38 -3.64 -3.52 -8.01
N THR A 39 -3.08 -3.01 -9.10
CA THR A 39 -2.92 -1.56 -9.32
C THR A 39 -4.27 -0.82 -9.40
N PRO A 40 -5.22 -1.17 -10.30
CA PRO A 40 -6.51 -0.48 -10.34
C PRO A 40 -7.33 -0.68 -9.06
N LEU A 41 -7.24 -1.84 -8.40
CA LEU A 41 -7.87 -2.06 -7.09
C LEU A 41 -7.35 -1.10 -6.02
N PHE A 42 -6.03 -0.90 -6.00
CA PHE A 42 -5.38 -0.02 -5.05
C PHE A 42 -5.73 1.46 -5.28
N MET A 43 -5.86 1.88 -6.55
CA MET A 43 -6.36 3.22 -6.90
C MET A 43 -7.82 3.41 -6.48
N LEU A 44 -8.67 2.39 -6.68
CA LEU A 44 -10.08 2.40 -6.26
C LEU A 44 -10.22 2.44 -4.73
N GLU A 45 -9.39 1.71 -3.99
CA GLU A 45 -9.33 1.81 -2.53
C GLU A 45 -8.91 3.22 -2.10
N GLY A 46 -7.87 3.78 -2.72
CA GLY A 46 -7.40 5.15 -2.45
C GLY A 46 -8.49 6.19 -2.65
N LEU A 47 -9.19 6.14 -3.79
CA LEU A 47 -10.36 6.98 -4.05
C LEU A 47 -11.44 6.77 -2.98
N ALA A 48 -11.82 5.54 -2.69
CA ALA A 48 -12.86 5.26 -1.70
C ALA A 48 -12.48 5.74 -0.29
N ARG A 49 -11.20 5.64 0.11
CA ARG A 49 -10.68 6.17 1.39
C ARG A 49 -10.80 7.69 1.44
N VAL A 50 -10.39 8.37 0.37
CA VAL A 50 -10.48 9.83 0.21
C VAL A 50 -11.96 10.26 0.28
N TYR A 51 -12.84 9.74 -0.56
CA TYR A 51 -14.26 10.12 -0.58
C TYR A 51 -15.06 9.70 0.68
N ALA A 52 -14.60 8.70 1.42
CA ALA A 52 -15.15 8.38 2.74
C ALA A 52 -14.84 9.46 3.78
N GLY A 53 -13.69 10.14 3.65
CA GLY A 53 -13.26 11.21 4.55
C GLY A 53 -13.86 12.58 4.24
N LEU A 54 -14.03 12.93 2.96
CA LEU A 54 -14.54 14.26 2.53
C LEU A 54 -16.03 14.33 2.24
N HIS A 55 -16.68 13.21 1.92
CA HIS A 55 -18.05 13.21 1.44
C HIS A 55 -18.95 12.27 2.24
N ASN A 56 -19.14 11.02 1.80
CA ASN A 56 -20.10 10.09 2.41
C ASN A 56 -19.39 8.86 2.98
N LYS A 57 -19.05 8.93 4.27
CA LYS A 57 -18.35 7.87 5.02
C LYS A 57 -18.99 6.49 4.85
N LYS A 58 -20.32 6.40 4.95
CA LYS A 58 -21.05 5.11 4.85
C LYS A 58 -20.99 4.53 3.43
N LYS A 59 -21.21 5.36 2.41
CA LYS A 59 -21.25 4.93 1.01
C LYS A 59 -19.87 4.48 0.53
N PHE A 60 -18.86 5.34 0.70
CA PHE A 60 -17.51 5.08 0.23
C PHE A 60 -16.73 4.15 1.16
N GLY A 61 -17.00 4.14 2.46
CA GLY A 61 -16.42 3.16 3.39
C GLY A 61 -16.74 1.72 2.97
N LYS A 62 -17.99 1.44 2.58
CA LYS A 62 -18.36 0.13 2.03
C LYS A 62 -17.64 -0.22 0.71
N LEU A 63 -17.38 0.77 -0.15
CA LEU A 63 -16.62 0.53 -1.39
C LEU A 63 -15.15 0.26 -1.09
N LYS A 64 -14.57 1.02 -0.16
CA LYS A 64 -13.19 0.86 0.31
C LYS A 64 -12.97 -0.58 0.79
N GLU A 65 -13.84 -1.11 1.66
CA GLU A 65 -13.71 -2.50 2.13
C GLU A 65 -13.80 -3.52 0.99
N GLN A 66 -14.67 -3.30 0.00
CA GLN A 66 -14.79 -4.20 -1.15
C GLN A 66 -13.51 -4.27 -1.98
N PHE A 67 -12.89 -3.12 -2.26
CA PHE A 67 -11.63 -3.07 -3.01
C PHE A 67 -10.46 -3.59 -2.18
N LYS A 68 -10.41 -3.23 -0.89
CA LYS A 68 -9.40 -3.67 0.06
C LYS A 68 -9.33 -5.19 0.18
N VAL A 69 -10.48 -5.88 0.27
CA VAL A 69 -10.51 -7.35 0.35
C VAL A 69 -9.81 -8.00 -0.85
N LEU A 70 -10.03 -7.49 -2.07
CA LEU A 70 -9.34 -8.01 -3.26
C LEU A 70 -7.87 -7.59 -3.32
N GLU A 71 -7.55 -6.35 -2.96
CA GLU A 71 -6.16 -5.85 -2.96
C GLU A 71 -5.30 -6.62 -1.96
N ASP A 72 -5.79 -6.82 -0.73
CA ASP A 72 -5.11 -7.59 0.32
C ASP A 72 -4.98 -9.06 -0.09
N ALA A 73 -5.99 -9.66 -0.73
CA ALA A 73 -5.92 -11.04 -1.21
C ALA A 73 -4.84 -11.22 -2.30
N ILE A 74 -4.75 -10.29 -3.26
CA ILE A 74 -3.66 -10.30 -4.26
C ILE A 74 -2.31 -10.02 -3.58
N GLY A 75 -2.26 -9.11 -2.59
CA GLY A 75 -1.07 -8.83 -1.80
C GLY A 75 -0.55 -10.05 -1.04
N ALA A 76 -1.44 -10.91 -0.54
CA ALA A 76 -1.07 -12.16 0.12
C ALA A 76 -0.47 -13.19 -0.85
N ILE A 77 -1.00 -13.28 -2.08
CA ILE A 77 -0.40 -14.10 -3.15
C ILE A 77 1.02 -13.61 -3.45
N ASP A 78 1.17 -12.30 -3.64
CA ASP A 78 2.44 -11.64 -3.95
C ASP A 78 3.50 -11.90 -2.87
N TYR A 79 3.13 -11.80 -1.60
CA TYR A 79 4.01 -12.08 -0.46
C TYR A 79 4.63 -13.49 -0.54
N TYR A 80 3.80 -14.53 -0.64
CA TYR A 80 4.30 -15.91 -0.67
C TYR A 80 5.00 -16.26 -1.98
N ASP A 81 4.49 -15.79 -3.11
CA ASP A 81 5.09 -16.06 -4.42
C ASP A 81 6.46 -15.40 -4.56
N ALA A 82 6.64 -14.16 -4.08
CA ALA A 82 7.92 -13.48 -4.08
C ALA A 82 8.98 -14.25 -3.28
N PHE A 83 8.66 -14.69 -2.06
CA PHE A 83 9.58 -15.48 -1.25
C PHE A 83 9.80 -16.89 -1.80
N ALA A 84 8.78 -17.53 -2.38
CA ALA A 84 8.95 -18.82 -3.06
C ALA A 84 9.97 -18.71 -4.21
N LYS A 85 9.86 -17.65 -5.02
CA LYS A 85 10.81 -17.35 -6.11
C LYS A 85 12.21 -17.03 -5.59
N GLU A 86 12.29 -16.20 -4.56
CA GLU A 86 13.56 -15.82 -3.92
C GLU A 86 14.32 -17.06 -3.41
N PHE A 87 13.66 -17.92 -2.63
CA PHE A 87 14.29 -19.07 -2.01
C PHE A 87 14.44 -20.28 -2.92
N ALA A 88 13.78 -20.31 -4.09
CA ALA A 88 13.81 -21.45 -5.00
C ALA A 88 15.25 -21.95 -5.27
N ARG A 89 16.18 -21.01 -5.49
CA ARG A 89 17.58 -21.29 -5.83
C ARG A 89 18.53 -21.28 -4.63
N ASP A 90 18.08 -20.90 -3.44
CA ASP A 90 18.92 -20.87 -2.26
C ASP A 90 19.12 -22.29 -1.71
N LYS A 91 20.35 -22.81 -1.80
CA LYS A 91 20.70 -24.16 -1.34
C LYS A 91 20.67 -24.31 0.18
N LYS A 92 20.73 -23.21 0.93
CA LYS A 92 20.65 -23.22 2.40
C LYS A 92 19.24 -23.49 2.88
N ILE A 93 18.23 -23.02 2.14
CA ILE A 93 16.83 -23.21 2.52
C ILE A 93 16.41 -24.66 2.23
N PRO A 94 15.93 -25.42 3.23
CA PRO A 94 15.46 -26.79 3.03
C PRO A 94 14.26 -26.90 2.07
N ALA A 95 14.16 -28.04 1.38
CA ALA A 95 13.05 -28.31 0.46
C ALA A 95 11.68 -28.24 1.15
N THR A 96 11.57 -28.68 2.40
CA THR A 96 10.33 -28.63 3.20
C THR A 96 9.82 -27.20 3.38
N ILE A 97 10.70 -26.25 3.68
CA ILE A 97 10.36 -24.83 3.80
C ILE A 97 9.91 -24.27 2.45
N LYS A 98 10.64 -24.55 1.36
CA LYS A 98 10.27 -24.10 0.01
C LYS A 98 8.90 -24.62 -0.40
N SER A 99 8.64 -25.90 -0.15
CA SER A 99 7.36 -26.55 -0.45
C SER A 99 6.21 -25.94 0.34
N TYR A 100 6.43 -25.61 1.63
CA TYR A 100 5.42 -24.92 2.44
C TYR A 100 5.08 -23.53 1.89
N ILE A 101 6.08 -22.69 1.61
CA ILE A 101 5.87 -21.33 1.11
C ILE A 101 5.17 -21.37 -0.27
N LEU A 102 5.57 -22.29 -1.15
CA LEU A 102 4.90 -22.50 -2.44
C LEU A 102 3.44 -22.97 -2.26
N ALA A 103 3.18 -23.84 -1.28
CA ALA A 103 1.82 -24.28 -0.97
C ALA A 103 0.96 -23.13 -0.45
N GLN A 104 1.51 -22.24 0.39
CA GLN A 104 0.81 -21.04 0.85
C GLN A 104 0.44 -20.11 -0.30
N SER A 105 1.33 -19.88 -1.27
CA SER A 105 0.98 -19.11 -2.48
C SER A 105 -0.21 -19.71 -3.22
N ARG A 106 -0.24 -21.04 -3.40
CA ARG A 106 -1.36 -21.76 -4.05
C ARG A 106 -2.66 -21.65 -3.24
N GLU A 107 -2.57 -21.74 -1.92
CA GLU A 107 -3.70 -21.57 -1.01
C GLU A 107 -4.30 -20.15 -1.16
N LYS A 108 -3.48 -19.09 -1.17
CA LYS A 108 -3.97 -17.71 -1.32
C LYS A 108 -4.59 -17.45 -2.69
N ILE A 109 -4.08 -18.09 -3.74
CA ILE A 109 -4.71 -18.08 -5.07
C ILE A 109 -6.11 -18.71 -5.01
N GLN A 110 -6.23 -19.85 -4.33
CA GLN A 110 -7.52 -20.53 -4.17
C GLN A 110 -8.52 -19.67 -3.37
N SER A 111 -8.10 -19.08 -2.25
CA SER A 111 -8.93 -18.17 -1.48
C SER A 111 -9.40 -16.96 -2.30
N LEU A 112 -8.55 -16.42 -3.19
CA LEU A 112 -8.98 -15.35 -4.09
C LEU A 112 -10.02 -15.83 -5.11
N ASN A 113 -9.91 -17.04 -5.66
CA ASN A 113 -10.94 -17.60 -6.56
C ASN A 113 -12.30 -17.74 -5.85
N GLU A 114 -12.28 -18.16 -4.58
CA GLU A 114 -13.48 -18.22 -3.73
C GLU A 114 -14.09 -16.83 -3.54
N ILE A 115 -13.28 -15.83 -3.18
CA ILE A 115 -13.73 -14.43 -3.05
C ILE A 115 -14.34 -13.92 -4.37
N LEU A 116 -13.70 -14.18 -5.51
CA LEU A 116 -14.16 -13.70 -6.82
C LEU A 116 -15.55 -14.27 -7.17
N THR A 117 -15.79 -15.52 -6.79
CA THR A 117 -17.05 -16.23 -7.07
C THR A 117 -18.12 -15.86 -6.06
N GLU A 118 -17.86 -16.04 -4.77
CA GLU A 118 -18.83 -15.81 -3.69
C GLU A 118 -19.28 -14.35 -3.57
N LYS A 119 -18.40 -13.41 -3.93
CA LYS A 119 -18.74 -11.97 -3.93
C LYS A 119 -19.20 -11.49 -5.31
N GLU A 120 -19.37 -12.38 -6.27
CA GLU A 120 -19.88 -12.10 -7.63
C GLU A 120 -19.04 -11.07 -8.39
N TRP A 121 -17.72 -11.05 -8.17
CA TRP A 121 -16.80 -10.25 -8.99
C TRP A 121 -16.67 -10.84 -10.39
N ILE A 122 -16.71 -12.16 -10.48
CA ILE A 122 -16.83 -12.90 -11.73
C ILE A 122 -18.20 -13.57 -11.71
N SER A 123 -19.10 -13.08 -12.55
CA SER A 123 -20.44 -13.65 -12.76
C SER A 123 -20.85 -13.46 -14.22
N VAL A 124 -21.85 -14.21 -14.69
CA VAL A 124 -22.34 -14.15 -16.08
C VAL A 124 -22.78 -12.73 -16.47
N ASP A 125 -23.21 -11.92 -15.50
CA ASP A 125 -23.73 -10.56 -15.66
C ASP A 125 -22.79 -9.45 -15.14
N ASN A 126 -21.57 -9.77 -14.67
CA ASN A 126 -20.67 -8.82 -14.00
C ASN A 126 -21.35 -8.02 -12.86
N SER A 127 -22.17 -8.70 -12.06
CA SER A 127 -23.13 -8.05 -11.16
C SER A 127 -22.47 -7.08 -10.16
N ARG A 128 -21.27 -7.38 -9.66
CA ARG A 128 -20.59 -6.54 -8.66
C ARG A 128 -20.17 -5.18 -9.22
N ILE A 129 -19.56 -5.14 -10.41
CA ILE A 129 -19.15 -3.88 -11.05
C ILE A 129 -20.39 -3.03 -11.38
N GLY A 130 -21.46 -3.66 -11.90
CA GLY A 130 -22.73 -2.98 -12.14
C GLY A 130 -23.33 -2.37 -10.87
N LYS A 131 -23.35 -3.13 -9.76
CA LYS A 131 -23.81 -2.65 -8.44
C LYS A 131 -22.98 -1.45 -7.95
N ILE A 132 -21.66 -1.49 -8.13
CA ILE A 132 -20.78 -0.36 -7.77
C ILE A 132 -21.08 0.87 -8.62
N ARG A 133 -21.16 0.73 -9.95
CA ARG A 133 -21.48 1.85 -10.86
C ARG A 133 -22.83 2.48 -10.52
N LYS A 134 -23.87 1.68 -10.25
CA LYS A 134 -25.18 2.19 -9.81
C LYS A 134 -25.07 3.01 -8.51
N LYS A 135 -24.25 2.56 -7.55
CA LYS A 135 -24.01 3.26 -6.28
C LYS A 135 -23.29 4.60 -6.48
N LEU A 136 -22.34 4.65 -7.41
CA LEU A 136 -21.58 5.85 -7.77
C LEU A 136 -22.44 6.84 -8.56
N ALA A 137 -23.30 6.36 -9.46
CA ALA A 137 -24.23 7.20 -10.21
C ALA A 137 -25.20 7.95 -9.28
N GLY A 138 -25.69 7.28 -8.23
CA GLY A 138 -26.54 7.89 -7.20
C GLY A 138 -25.78 8.65 -6.10
N ALA A 139 -24.52 9.05 -6.31
CA ALA A 139 -23.77 9.86 -5.34
C ALA A 139 -23.87 11.36 -5.67
N GLU A 140 -24.01 12.17 -4.61
CA GLU A 140 -24.08 13.63 -4.71
C GLU A 140 -22.67 14.21 -4.86
N TRP A 141 -22.09 14.10 -6.05
CA TRP A 141 -20.70 14.49 -6.27
C TRP A 141 -20.45 15.98 -6.01
N LEU A 142 -19.40 16.25 -5.26
CA LEU A 142 -18.93 17.59 -4.91
C LEU A 142 -18.59 18.42 -6.17
N SER A 143 -18.69 19.75 -6.06
CA SER A 143 -18.06 20.63 -7.04
C SER A 143 -16.53 20.49 -6.96
N GLU A 144 -15.83 20.85 -8.02
CA GLU A 144 -14.38 20.73 -8.05
C GLU A 144 -13.71 21.60 -6.96
N LYS A 145 -14.19 22.82 -6.76
CA LYS A 145 -13.73 23.70 -5.68
C LYS A 145 -13.93 23.07 -4.31
N ASP A 146 -15.15 22.62 -3.99
CA ASP A 146 -15.47 22.03 -2.68
C ASP A 146 -14.68 20.75 -2.43
N GLU A 147 -14.43 19.97 -3.48
CA GLU A 147 -13.63 18.75 -3.42
C GLU A 147 -12.19 19.05 -3.02
N ILE A 148 -11.55 20.05 -3.63
CA ILE A 148 -10.17 20.43 -3.31
C ILE A 148 -10.06 21.02 -1.90
N GLU A 149 -10.99 21.87 -1.48
CA GLU A 149 -11.01 22.43 -0.12
C GLU A 149 -11.14 21.32 0.93
N ARG A 150 -12.08 20.39 0.73
CA ARG A 150 -12.25 19.25 1.65
C ARG A 150 -11.08 18.28 1.59
N MET A 151 -10.42 18.15 0.45
CA MET A 151 -9.23 17.33 0.30
C MET A 151 -8.04 17.90 1.06
N GLN A 152 -7.88 19.23 1.09
CA GLN A 152 -6.87 19.88 1.92
C GLN A 152 -7.09 19.55 3.41
N VAL A 153 -8.34 19.63 3.88
CA VAL A 153 -8.71 19.26 5.26
C VAL A 153 -8.43 17.77 5.51
N PHE A 154 -8.82 16.90 4.59
CA PHE A 154 -8.58 15.46 4.68
C PHE A 154 -7.08 15.13 4.81
N TYR A 155 -6.23 15.71 3.96
CA TYR A 155 -4.78 15.54 4.02
C TYR A 155 -4.19 16.06 5.35
N THR A 156 -4.64 17.23 5.79
CA THR A 156 -4.20 17.82 7.07
C THR A 156 -4.55 16.93 8.24
N THR A 157 -5.77 16.37 8.25
CA THR A 157 -6.21 15.43 9.28
C THR A 157 -5.44 14.11 9.22
N ALA A 158 -5.16 13.58 8.03
CA ALA A 158 -4.36 12.38 7.86
C ALA A 158 -2.93 12.57 8.41
N VAL A 159 -2.29 13.69 8.09
CA VAL A 159 -0.97 14.05 8.64
C VAL A 159 -1.01 14.18 10.16
N LYS A 160 -2.00 14.88 10.71
CA LYS A 160 -2.15 15.03 12.17
C LYS A 160 -2.35 13.69 12.87
N SER A 161 -3.20 12.83 12.34
CA SER A 161 -3.45 11.49 12.90
C SER A 161 -2.16 10.68 12.94
N LEU A 162 -1.38 10.72 11.87
CA LEU A 162 -0.12 10.00 11.76
C LEU A 162 0.93 10.53 12.75
N LEU A 163 1.04 11.85 12.89
CA LEU A 163 1.91 12.47 13.89
C LEU A 163 1.51 12.10 15.32
N ASN A 164 0.21 12.11 15.62
CA ASN A 164 -0.29 11.72 16.94
C ASN A 164 0.05 10.26 17.25
N SER A 165 -0.23 9.33 16.34
CA SER A 165 0.09 7.92 16.52
C SER A 165 1.59 7.67 16.72
N MET A 166 2.45 8.41 16.01
CA MET A 166 3.90 8.30 16.17
C MET A 166 4.40 8.87 17.51
N ASN A 167 3.82 9.99 17.95
CA ASN A 167 4.14 10.59 19.24
C ASN A 167 3.65 9.73 20.41
N GLU A 168 2.45 9.13 20.31
CA GLU A 168 1.91 8.21 21.32
C GLU A 168 2.82 7.00 21.55
N LYS A 169 3.46 6.49 20.48
CA LYS A 169 4.45 5.42 20.56
C LYS A 169 5.85 5.89 20.96
N ASN A 170 6.08 7.19 21.15
CA ASN A 170 7.42 7.78 21.31
C ASN A 170 8.40 7.35 20.21
N PHE A 171 7.89 7.08 19.00
CA PHE A 171 8.65 6.51 17.88
C PHE A 171 9.38 5.21 18.24
N HIS A 172 8.85 4.41 19.18
CA HIS A 172 9.36 3.10 19.53
C HIS A 172 8.67 2.02 18.70
N PHE A 173 9.44 1.04 18.22
CA PHE A 173 8.93 -0.07 17.42
C PHE A 173 9.34 -1.41 18.02
N ASP A 174 8.36 -2.30 18.19
CA ASP A 174 8.53 -3.64 18.76
C ASP A 174 8.24 -4.74 17.74
N ASN A 175 7.55 -4.43 16.64
CA ASN A 175 7.13 -5.41 15.66
C ASN A 175 7.22 -4.88 14.22
N VAL A 176 7.86 -5.65 13.34
CA VAL A 176 8.04 -5.27 11.93
C VAL A 176 6.69 -5.10 11.20
N GLU A 177 5.73 -5.98 11.44
CA GLU A 177 4.41 -5.91 10.80
C GLU A 177 3.50 -4.90 11.51
N ALA A 178 3.33 -4.99 12.84
CA ALA A 178 2.38 -4.11 13.54
C ALA A 178 2.85 -2.65 13.62
N ASP A 179 4.15 -2.38 13.48
CA ASP A 179 4.70 -1.02 13.55
C ASP A 179 5.25 -0.53 12.20
N ILE A 180 6.33 -1.13 11.69
CA ILE A 180 7.01 -0.65 10.47
C ILE A 180 6.07 -0.74 9.26
N HIS A 181 5.39 -1.88 9.09
CA HIS A 181 4.48 -2.05 7.96
C HIS A 181 3.27 -1.11 8.05
N GLU A 182 2.63 -0.98 9.22
CA GLU A 182 1.47 -0.09 9.39
C GLU A 182 1.83 1.39 9.19
N ILE A 183 2.91 1.90 9.80
CA ILE A 183 3.31 3.30 9.59
C ILE A 183 3.67 3.56 8.13
N ARG A 184 4.37 2.61 7.49
CA ARG A 184 4.66 2.70 6.07
C ARG A 184 3.38 2.71 5.25
N ARG A 185 2.39 1.85 5.57
CA ARG A 185 1.11 1.78 4.85
C ARG A 185 0.36 3.10 4.94
N ASP A 186 0.35 3.75 6.10
CA ASP A 186 -0.28 5.05 6.29
C ASP A 186 0.46 6.20 5.59
N LEU A 187 1.78 6.24 5.67
CA LEU A 187 2.60 7.20 4.91
C LEU A 187 2.38 7.03 3.40
N ARG A 188 2.35 5.78 2.93
CA ARG A 188 2.21 5.44 1.51
C ARG A 188 0.95 6.05 0.92
N TRP A 189 -0.16 6.07 1.65
CA TRP A 189 -1.42 6.66 1.17
C TRP A 189 -1.27 8.12 0.74
N LEU A 190 -0.53 8.94 1.50
CA LEU A 190 -0.26 10.34 1.17
C LEU A 190 0.48 10.48 -0.18
N SER A 191 1.30 9.50 -0.55
CA SER A 191 2.01 9.48 -1.84
C SER A 191 1.19 8.92 -3.01
N ILE A 192 0.16 8.12 -2.73
CA ILE A 192 -0.66 7.45 -3.76
C ILE A 192 -1.85 8.30 -4.18
N TYR A 193 -2.43 9.07 -3.26
CA TYR A 193 -3.59 9.90 -3.56
C TYR A 193 -3.41 10.79 -4.81
N PRO A 194 -2.24 11.40 -5.10
CA PRO A 194 -2.05 12.13 -6.35
C PRO A 194 -2.29 11.29 -7.61
N GLN A 195 -1.85 10.03 -7.60
CA GLN A 195 -2.07 9.07 -8.69
C GLN A 195 -3.55 8.70 -8.80
N ALA A 196 -4.16 8.29 -7.69
CA ALA A 196 -5.57 7.90 -7.65
C ALA A 196 -6.50 9.05 -8.07
N LEU A 197 -6.13 10.30 -7.77
CA LEU A 197 -6.95 11.47 -8.07
C LEU A 197 -6.70 12.10 -9.45
N GLY A 198 -5.79 11.54 -10.25
CA GLY A 198 -5.65 11.89 -11.66
C GLY A 198 -5.47 13.39 -11.92
N GLY A 199 -4.45 13.99 -11.31
CA GLY A 199 -3.96 15.32 -11.69
C GLY A 199 -4.46 16.50 -10.86
N CYS A 200 -5.42 16.33 -9.96
CA CYS A 200 -5.89 17.44 -9.10
C CYS A 200 -5.01 17.70 -7.86
N ILE A 201 -3.97 16.89 -7.67
CA ILE A 201 -2.88 17.15 -6.72
C ILE A 201 -1.61 17.33 -7.53
N GLN A 202 -0.92 18.44 -7.31
CA GLN A 202 0.28 18.80 -8.06
C GLN A 202 1.42 19.18 -7.11
N LEU A 203 2.66 19.00 -7.60
CA LEU A 203 3.85 19.42 -6.87
C LEU A 203 4.16 20.88 -7.17
N ASN A 204 4.38 21.65 -6.11
CA ASN A 204 4.86 23.01 -6.16
C ASN A 204 6.31 23.08 -5.68
N LYS A 205 7.11 23.95 -6.31
CA LYS A 205 8.46 24.25 -5.84
C LYS A 205 8.36 25.44 -4.87
N ALA A 206 8.69 25.21 -3.60
CA ALA A 206 8.81 26.32 -2.64
C ALA A 206 9.84 27.36 -3.12
N LYS A 207 9.58 28.63 -2.76
CA LYS A 207 10.51 29.74 -3.03
C LYS A 207 11.88 29.49 -2.37
N THR A 208 11.88 28.90 -1.18
CA THR A 208 13.07 28.50 -0.44
C THR A 208 12.93 27.04 -0.02
N THR A 209 13.91 26.21 -0.40
CA THR A 209 13.98 24.81 0.01
C THR A 209 15.03 24.65 1.10
N PRO A 210 14.68 24.15 2.30
CA PRO A 210 15.66 23.87 3.34
C PRO A 210 16.77 22.92 2.85
N LYS A 211 18.03 23.27 3.12
CA LYS A 211 19.20 22.51 2.63
C LYS A 211 19.19 21.04 3.07
N TYR A 212 18.65 20.73 4.25
CA TYR A 212 18.61 19.37 4.79
C TYR A 212 17.76 18.41 3.93
N LEU A 213 16.84 18.90 3.11
CA LEU A 213 15.98 18.07 2.26
C LEU A 213 16.73 17.43 1.08
N ALA A 214 17.93 17.96 0.73
CA ALA A 214 18.71 17.45 -0.39
C ALA A 214 19.08 15.96 -0.23
N LYS A 215 19.26 15.48 1.01
CA LYS A 215 19.60 14.08 1.29
C LYS A 215 18.50 13.08 0.90
N TYR A 216 17.27 13.54 0.78
CA TYR A 216 16.12 12.70 0.41
C TYR A 216 15.91 12.60 -1.10
N ALA A 217 16.45 13.54 -1.87
CA ALA A 217 16.31 13.58 -3.32
C ALA A 217 17.34 12.67 -4.01
N THR A 218 17.37 11.39 -3.66
CA THR A 218 18.26 10.41 -4.30
C THR A 218 17.83 10.15 -5.75
N LYS A 219 18.68 9.47 -6.53
CA LYS A 219 18.34 9.10 -7.91
C LYS A 219 17.14 8.16 -7.97
N GLU A 220 17.04 7.19 -7.05
CA GLU A 220 15.89 6.29 -6.98
C GLU A 220 14.60 7.05 -6.69
N ILE A 221 14.66 8.05 -5.80
CA ILE A 221 13.49 8.85 -5.42
C ILE A 221 13.09 9.79 -6.55
N THR A 222 14.02 10.59 -7.08
CA THR A 222 13.69 11.56 -8.13
C THR A 222 13.29 10.90 -9.46
N GLY A 223 13.77 9.69 -9.73
CA GLY A 223 13.40 8.88 -10.89
C GLY A 223 12.19 7.96 -10.69
N SER A 224 11.59 7.92 -9.49
CA SER A 224 10.46 7.03 -9.20
C SER A 224 9.20 7.44 -10.00
N PRO A 225 8.52 6.50 -10.69
CA PRO A 225 7.25 6.79 -11.38
C PRO A 225 6.17 7.35 -10.44
N PHE A 226 6.17 6.94 -9.16
CA PHE A 226 5.22 7.45 -8.17
C PHE A 226 5.42 8.93 -7.83
N ASN A 227 6.60 9.47 -8.14
CA ASN A 227 6.95 10.87 -7.93
C ASN A 227 6.70 11.76 -9.14
N ILE A 228 6.18 11.17 -10.22
CA ILE A 228 5.69 11.89 -11.40
C ILE A 228 4.19 12.09 -11.21
N MET A 229 3.75 13.35 -11.08
CA MET A 229 2.33 13.65 -10.94
C MET A 229 1.59 13.35 -12.25
N PRO A 230 0.34 12.82 -12.19
CA PRO A 230 -0.47 12.70 -13.38
C PRO A 230 -0.73 14.07 -14.02
N ASP A 231 -1.00 14.06 -15.33
CA ASP A 231 -1.42 15.23 -16.07
C ASP A 231 -2.67 15.85 -15.41
N ALA A 232 -2.66 17.17 -15.25
CA ALA A 232 -3.76 17.95 -14.69
C ALA A 232 -5.03 17.88 -15.56
N GLY A 233 -4.87 17.63 -16.87
CA GLY A 233 -5.94 17.63 -17.84
C GLY A 233 -6.72 18.96 -17.80
N ASP A 234 -8.03 18.84 -17.66
CA ASP A 234 -8.96 19.97 -17.54
C ASP A 234 -9.34 20.29 -16.08
N CYS A 235 -8.52 19.89 -15.09
CA CYS A 235 -8.67 20.36 -13.72
C CYS A 235 -8.40 21.87 -13.66
N LYS A 236 -9.29 22.57 -12.95
CA LYS A 236 -9.20 24.01 -12.68
C LYS A 236 -8.74 24.30 -11.25
N HIS A 237 -8.98 23.39 -10.31
CA HIS A 237 -8.58 23.54 -8.91
C HIS A 237 -7.59 22.45 -8.49
N PHE A 238 -6.60 22.84 -7.69
CA PHE A 238 -5.47 21.98 -7.31
C PHE A 238 -5.16 22.05 -5.83
N LEU A 239 -4.84 20.90 -5.24
CA LEU A 239 -4.08 20.84 -3.99
C LEU A 239 -2.58 20.83 -4.33
N LEU A 240 -1.81 21.70 -3.69
CA LEU A 240 -0.38 21.83 -3.93
C LEU A 240 0.44 21.22 -2.79
N LEU A 241 1.32 20.28 -3.13
CA LEU A 241 2.28 19.69 -2.20
C LEU A 241 3.69 20.24 -2.45
N ASP A 242 4.49 20.44 -1.41
CA ASP A 242 5.90 20.80 -1.58
C ASP A 242 6.67 19.65 -2.21
N LYS A 243 7.32 19.91 -3.35
CA LYS A 243 8.06 18.91 -4.13
C LYS A 243 9.17 18.22 -3.33
N SER A 244 9.94 18.98 -2.54
CA SER A 244 11.11 18.44 -1.83
C SER A 244 10.68 17.60 -0.63
N ARG A 245 9.59 17.99 0.04
CA ARG A 245 8.99 17.22 1.14
C ARG A 245 8.23 16.02 0.63
N PHE A 246 7.63 16.09 -0.56
CA PHE A 246 7.07 14.91 -1.21
C PHE A 246 8.16 13.87 -1.54
N TYR A 247 9.34 14.31 -1.97
CA TYR A 247 10.50 13.43 -2.12
C TYR A 247 10.97 12.87 -0.77
N ALA A 248 10.98 13.68 0.30
CA ALA A 248 11.27 13.17 1.64
C ALA A 248 10.27 12.09 2.10
N LEU A 249 8.98 12.28 1.86
CA LEU A 249 7.94 11.28 2.12
C LEU A 249 8.21 9.99 1.32
N SER A 250 8.46 10.11 0.02
CA SER A 250 8.75 8.99 -0.87
C SER A 250 10.00 8.22 -0.41
N TRP A 251 11.05 8.94 0.00
CA TRP A 251 12.26 8.36 0.57
C TRP A 251 11.96 7.56 1.83
N LEU A 252 11.20 8.11 2.78
CA LEU A 252 10.86 7.41 4.01
C LEU A 252 10.07 6.13 3.73
N ILE A 253 9.09 6.17 2.82
CA ILE A 253 8.32 5.00 2.41
C ILE A 253 9.22 3.91 1.80
N ALA A 254 10.23 4.33 1.03
CA ALA A 254 11.19 3.41 0.41
C ALA A 254 12.11 2.75 1.45
N GLU A 255 12.70 3.53 2.36
CA GLU A 255 13.58 3.00 3.41
C GLU A 255 12.84 2.08 4.38
N LEU A 256 11.66 2.48 4.85
CA LEU A 256 10.82 1.60 5.67
C LEU A 256 10.40 0.33 4.91
N GLY A 257 10.26 0.42 3.57
CA GLY A 257 9.99 -0.73 2.72
C GLY A 257 11.12 -1.74 2.74
N LYS A 258 12.37 -1.27 2.60
CA LYS A 258 13.56 -2.14 2.66
C LYS A 258 13.69 -2.84 4.02
N LEU A 259 13.47 -2.10 5.12
CA LEU A 259 13.52 -2.66 6.47
C LEU A 259 12.42 -3.70 6.69
N LYS A 260 11.20 -3.38 6.26
CA LYS A 260 10.04 -4.29 6.32
C LYS A 260 10.27 -5.57 5.52
N ASP A 261 10.72 -5.47 4.28
CA ASP A 261 10.96 -6.64 3.43
C ASP A 261 12.11 -7.52 3.99
N THR A 262 13.14 -6.89 4.56
CA THR A 262 14.24 -7.60 5.24
C THR A 262 13.77 -8.32 6.50
N GLY A 263 12.86 -7.72 7.27
CA GLY A 263 12.27 -8.35 8.46
C GLY A 263 11.31 -9.48 8.10
N LEU A 264 10.49 -9.29 7.06
CA LEU A 264 9.55 -10.31 6.56
C LEU A 264 10.24 -11.59 6.09
N ARG A 265 11.46 -11.49 5.57
CA ARG A 265 12.29 -12.65 5.24
C ARG A 265 12.52 -13.56 6.46
N VAL A 266 12.68 -12.99 7.65
CA VAL A 266 12.79 -13.75 8.90
C VAL A 266 11.45 -14.40 9.25
N VAL A 267 10.37 -13.62 9.19
CA VAL A 267 9.01 -14.05 9.54
C VAL A 267 8.57 -15.26 8.71
N VAL A 268 8.72 -15.20 7.38
CA VAL A 268 8.24 -16.27 6.50
C VAL A 268 8.98 -17.61 6.71
N ILE A 269 10.28 -17.56 7.02
CA ILE A 269 11.07 -18.78 7.28
C ILE A 269 10.75 -19.33 8.67
N GLU A 270 10.62 -18.47 9.67
CA GLU A 270 10.23 -18.86 11.02
C GLU A 270 8.86 -19.53 11.04
N GLU A 271 7.87 -18.91 10.37
CA GLU A 271 6.54 -19.48 10.14
C GLU A 271 6.65 -20.87 9.50
N ALA A 272 7.41 -20.99 8.39
CA ALA A 272 7.58 -22.27 7.70
C ALA A 272 8.23 -23.34 8.60
N ILE A 273 9.19 -22.99 9.45
CA ILE A 273 9.81 -23.94 10.39
C ILE A 273 8.78 -24.43 11.41
N LEU A 274 8.01 -23.51 12.00
CA LEU A 274 6.98 -23.84 12.99
C LEU A 274 5.91 -24.75 12.38
N GLN A 275 5.52 -24.52 11.14
CA GLN A 275 4.47 -25.30 10.46
C GLN A 275 4.95 -26.64 9.89
N THR A 276 6.26 -26.82 9.70
CA THR A 276 6.82 -28.04 9.05
C THR A 276 7.62 -28.95 9.99
N THR A 277 7.82 -28.56 11.25
CA THR A 277 8.54 -29.40 12.22
C THR A 277 7.58 -30.13 13.17
N PRO A 278 7.83 -31.43 13.48
CA PRO A 278 6.98 -32.21 14.38
C PRO A 278 6.83 -31.61 15.79
N GLN A 279 7.84 -30.85 16.25
CA GLN A 279 7.84 -30.14 17.53
C GLN A 279 7.19 -28.74 17.49
N GLY A 280 6.64 -28.31 16.35
CA GLY A 280 5.97 -27.00 16.19
C GLY A 280 4.69 -26.82 17.02
N LYS A 281 4.32 -27.80 17.85
CA LYS A 281 3.18 -27.72 18.77
C LYS A 281 3.55 -26.95 20.04
N ALA A 282 3.32 -25.64 19.97
CA ALA A 282 3.00 -24.69 21.04
C ALA A 282 3.88 -24.69 22.31
N GLY A 283 4.85 -23.77 22.33
CA GLY A 283 5.55 -23.30 23.53
C GLY A 283 6.61 -22.25 23.18
N LYS A 284 6.92 -21.32 24.11
CA LYS A 284 7.93 -20.25 23.90
C LYS A 284 9.31 -20.79 23.47
N THR A 285 9.64 -22.02 23.87
CA THR A 285 10.86 -22.72 23.46
C THR A 285 10.88 -23.05 21.97
N ALA A 286 9.74 -23.43 21.38
CA ALA A 286 9.65 -23.75 19.96
C ALA A 286 9.85 -22.51 19.07
N GLU A 287 9.33 -21.35 19.47
CA GLU A 287 9.53 -20.07 18.78
C GLU A 287 11.00 -19.63 18.83
N ALA A 288 11.63 -19.69 20.02
CA ALA A 288 13.04 -19.35 20.17
C ALA A 288 13.96 -20.27 19.32
N ASP A 289 13.66 -21.57 19.29
CA ASP A 289 14.41 -22.54 18.47
C ASP A 289 14.18 -22.33 16.96
N ALA A 290 12.95 -22.02 16.56
CA ALA A 290 12.61 -21.69 15.18
C ALA A 290 13.38 -20.44 14.72
N LEU A 291 13.34 -19.37 15.51
CA LEU A 291 14.06 -18.13 15.24
C LEU A 291 15.58 -18.36 15.12
N LYS A 292 16.16 -19.16 16.02
CA LYS A 292 17.58 -19.53 15.96
C LYS A 292 17.91 -20.27 14.66
N LYS A 293 17.08 -21.23 14.25
CA LYS A 293 17.21 -21.92 12.96
C LYS A 293 17.06 -20.95 11.79
N THR A 294 16.09 -20.03 11.82
CA THR A 294 15.89 -19.02 10.78
C THR A 294 17.17 -18.23 10.53
N TYR A 295 17.81 -17.69 11.58
CA TYR A 295 19.06 -16.94 11.40
C TYR A 295 20.23 -17.83 10.97
N HIS A 296 20.25 -19.09 11.35
CA HIS A 296 21.25 -20.03 10.83
C HIS A 296 21.10 -20.23 9.31
N LEU A 297 19.85 -20.38 8.83
CA LEU A 297 19.54 -20.54 7.40
C LEU A 297 19.85 -19.27 6.59
N LEU A 298 19.43 -18.11 7.09
CA LEU A 298 19.66 -16.82 6.44
C LEU A 298 21.12 -16.35 6.49
N GLY A 299 21.87 -16.84 7.47
CA GLY A 299 23.29 -16.57 7.63
C GLY A 299 23.61 -15.21 8.26
N PRO A 300 24.91 -14.91 8.45
CA PRO A 300 25.37 -13.82 9.32
C PRO A 300 25.11 -12.42 8.78
N LYS A 301 24.79 -12.27 7.48
CA LYS A 301 24.47 -10.98 6.87
C LYS A 301 23.03 -10.53 7.14
N GLN A 302 22.16 -11.43 7.61
CA GLN A 302 20.79 -11.10 7.93
C GLN A 302 20.74 -10.28 9.23
N PRO A 303 20.27 -9.03 9.20
CA PRO A 303 20.11 -8.24 10.41
C PRO A 303 19.10 -8.89 11.37
N LYS A 304 19.33 -8.70 12.67
CA LYS A 304 18.35 -9.10 13.69
C LYS A 304 17.12 -8.20 13.63
N GLN A 305 15.96 -8.73 13.99
CA GLN A 305 14.71 -7.96 14.06
C GLN A 305 14.88 -6.66 14.86
N GLN A 306 15.50 -6.71 16.05
CA GLN A 306 15.74 -5.51 16.85
C GLN A 306 16.57 -4.46 16.11
N GLN A 307 17.60 -4.87 15.35
CA GLN A 307 18.41 -3.92 14.59
C GLN A 307 17.59 -3.20 13.51
N LEU A 308 16.65 -3.90 12.87
CA LEU A 308 15.74 -3.32 11.88
C LEU A 308 14.75 -2.35 12.52
N LEU A 309 14.24 -2.69 13.72
CA LEU A 309 13.36 -1.84 14.50
C LEU A 309 14.09 -0.56 14.92
N ASP A 310 15.26 -0.67 15.53
CA ASP A 310 16.09 0.46 15.96
C ASP A 310 16.43 1.39 14.79
N GLU A 311 16.78 0.83 13.63
CA GLU A 311 17.06 1.61 12.42
C GLU A 311 15.81 2.36 11.93
N ALA A 312 14.65 1.70 11.91
CA ALA A 312 13.38 2.33 11.55
C ALA A 312 13.02 3.46 12.53
N GLU A 313 13.27 3.30 13.83
CA GLU A 313 13.06 4.36 14.81
C GLU A 313 13.93 5.58 14.53
N ILE A 314 15.22 5.39 14.28
CA ILE A 314 16.18 6.48 14.01
C ILE A 314 15.75 7.26 12.77
N ILE A 315 15.39 6.56 11.71
CA ILE A 315 14.95 7.17 10.44
C ILE A 315 13.65 7.96 10.66
N CYS A 316 12.66 7.36 11.33
CA CYS A 316 11.40 8.04 11.66
C CYS A 316 11.65 9.27 12.53
N LYS A 317 12.31 9.13 13.69
CA LYS A 317 12.62 10.24 14.61
C LYS A 317 13.26 11.41 13.89
N THR A 318 14.23 11.13 13.01
CA THR A 318 14.88 12.17 12.18
C THR A 318 13.90 12.86 11.25
N TYR A 319 13.15 12.08 10.46
CA TYR A 319 12.21 12.62 9.47
C TYR A 319 11.10 13.47 10.10
N PHE A 320 10.53 13.01 11.22
CA PHE A 320 9.44 13.71 11.91
C PHE A 320 9.92 14.95 12.66
N LYS A 321 11.13 14.91 13.26
CA LYS A 321 11.75 16.09 13.90
C LYS A 321 11.95 17.24 12.91
N GLU A 322 12.20 16.92 11.64
CA GLU A 322 12.36 17.88 10.55
C GLU A 322 11.05 18.48 10.02
N LYS A 323 9.90 18.11 10.60
CA LYS A 323 8.56 18.62 10.28
C LYS A 323 8.20 18.49 8.80
N ASN A 324 8.64 17.39 8.18
CA ASN A 324 8.50 17.16 6.75
C ASN A 324 7.03 16.99 6.33
N LEU A 325 6.20 16.35 7.15
CA LEU A 325 4.78 16.14 6.83
C LEU A 325 3.93 17.38 7.13
N GLU A 326 4.20 18.07 8.24
CA GLU A 326 3.46 19.26 8.68
C GLU A 326 3.51 20.37 7.63
N SER A 327 4.62 20.43 6.90
CA SER A 327 4.87 21.41 5.85
C SER A 327 4.66 20.84 4.43
N LEU A 328 4.09 19.64 4.30
CA LEU A 328 3.88 19.00 3.00
C LEU A 328 2.86 19.74 2.15
N ILE A 329 1.77 20.21 2.77
CA ILE A 329 0.68 20.90 2.07
C ILE A 329 1.01 22.39 1.99
N THR A 330 1.09 22.92 0.77
CA THR A 330 1.44 24.34 0.53
C THR A 330 0.24 25.24 0.25
N GLY A 331 -0.93 24.66 -0.05
CA GLY A 331 -2.17 25.39 -0.24
C GLY A 331 -3.01 24.84 -1.39
N VAL A 332 -3.95 25.66 -1.85
CA VAL A 332 -4.81 25.39 -3.01
C VAL A 332 -4.57 26.42 -4.10
N ALA A 333 -4.72 26.03 -5.36
CA ALA A 333 -4.58 26.92 -6.51
C ALA A 333 -5.75 26.75 -7.48
N THR A 334 -5.99 27.79 -8.28
CA THR A 334 -7.04 27.81 -9.31
C THR A 334 -6.46 28.36 -10.61
N VAL A 335 -6.70 27.68 -11.73
CA VAL A 335 -6.43 28.21 -13.08
C VAL A 335 -7.53 29.22 -13.40
N LYS A 336 -7.12 30.44 -13.74
CA LYS A 336 -8.01 31.54 -14.09
C LYS A 336 -8.66 31.32 -15.45
#